data_AF-A0AAA9Z0L0-F1
#
_entry.id   AF-A0AAA9Z0L0-F1
#
_cell.length_a   1.000
_cell.length_b   1.000
_cell.length_c   1.000
_cell.angle_alpha   90.00
_cell.angle_beta   90.00
_cell.angle_gamma   90.00
#
_symmetry.space_group_name_H-M   'P 1'
#
loop_
_entity.id
_entity.type
_entity.pdbx_description
1 polymer ?
#
loop_
_entity_poly.entity_id
_entity_poly.type
_entity_poly.pdbx_seq_one_letter_code
_entity_poly.pdbx_strand_id
1 'polypeptide(L)'
;MEKVSVSLGQVLDYVGDSVRPLREGQNVFDSGHIVCIGYNQKTPDYLRLAAYVLQSSHPSDIPHELELKIGTDYRKWLLKCSCKAGTARCKHIVACLLHLCQ
;
A
#
# COMPACT_ATOMS: atom_id res chain seq x y z
N MET A 1 -19.25 11.22 11.38
CA MET A 1 -18.33 10.06 11.38
C MET A 1 -17.24 10.34 10.38
N GLU A 2 -16.01 10.49 10.87
CA GLU A 2 -14.86 10.76 10.03
C GLU A 2 -14.54 9.51 9.21
N LYS A 3 -14.44 9.65 7.89
CA LYS A 3 -14.21 8.54 6.98
C LYS A 3 -12.73 8.19 7.07
N VAL A 4 -12.38 6.95 7.42
CA VAL A 4 -10.98 6.49 7.36
C VAL A 4 -10.46 6.79 5.96
N SER A 5 -9.43 7.63 5.90
CA SER A 5 -8.77 8.08 4.68
C SER A 5 -7.27 8.03 4.90
N VAL A 6 -6.52 7.86 3.82
CA VAL A 6 -5.06 7.82 3.85
C VAL A 6 -4.58 9.18 3.36
N SER A 7 -3.93 9.97 4.20
CA SER A 7 -3.31 11.22 3.77
C SER A 7 -1.86 10.99 3.32
N LEU A 8 -1.37 11.85 2.42
CA LEU A 8 0.05 11.83 2.03
C LEU A 8 0.96 11.95 3.26
N GLY A 9 0.60 12.78 4.25
CA GLY A 9 1.35 12.93 5.49
C GLY A 9 1.51 11.59 6.24
N GLN A 10 0.44 10.80 6.37
CA GLN A 10 0.51 9.48 7.01
C GLN A 10 1.39 8.50 6.23
N VAL A 11 1.41 8.58 4.90
CA VAL A 11 2.30 7.75 4.07
C VAL A 11 3.76 8.14 4.30
N LEU A 12 4.07 9.43 4.37
CA LEU A 12 5.40 9.92 4.69
C LEU A 12 5.83 9.50 6.10
N ASP A 13 4.96 9.64 7.09
CA ASP A 13 5.23 9.23 8.48
C ASP A 13 5.45 7.71 8.60
N TYR A 14 4.69 6.91 7.86
CA TYR A 14 4.86 5.45 7.80
C TYR A 14 6.21 5.05 7.19
N VAL A 15 6.59 5.70 6.08
CA VAL A 15 7.88 5.43 5.41
C VAL A 15 9.06 5.98 6.21
N GLY A 16 8.87 7.03 7.00
CA GLY A 16 9.93 7.69 7.78
C GLY A 16 11.03 8.26 6.89
N ASP A 17 12.27 8.20 7.35
CA ASP A 17 13.41 8.87 6.71
C ASP A 17 13.90 8.22 5.40
N SER A 18 13.20 7.21 4.88
CA SER A 18 13.63 6.48 3.68
C SER A 18 12.99 7.03 2.41
N VAL A 19 13.81 7.64 1.54
CA VAL A 19 13.34 8.14 0.24
C VAL A 19 13.09 7.02 -0.78
N ARG A 20 13.80 5.89 -0.64
CA ARG A 20 13.78 4.80 -1.63
C ARG A 20 12.40 4.13 -1.76
N PRO A 21 11.70 3.72 -0.69
CA PRO A 21 10.35 3.18 -0.79
C PRO A 21 9.34 4.11 -1.46
N LEU A 22 9.45 5.42 -1.23
CA LEU A 22 8.61 6.43 -1.87
C LEU A 22 8.87 6.49 -3.38
N ARG A 23 10.13 6.63 -3.80
CA ARG A 23 10.48 6.69 -5.23
C ARG A 23 10.10 5.42 -5.97
N GLU A 24 10.48 4.26 -5.44
CA GLU A 24 10.16 2.99 -6.08
C GLU A 24 8.65 2.70 -6.06
N GLY A 25 7.95 3.08 -4.98
CA GLY A 25 6.50 2.94 -4.88
C GLY A 25 5.75 3.85 -5.85
N GLN A 26 6.19 5.10 -6.00
CA GLN A 26 5.66 6.03 -6.99
C GLN A 26 5.83 5.48 -8.41
N ASN A 27 7.01 4.95 -8.75
CA ASN A 27 7.23 4.33 -10.06
C ASN A 27 6.28 3.16 -10.31
N VAL A 28 6.02 2.31 -9.30
CA VAL A 28 5.06 1.20 -9.42
C VAL A 28 3.64 1.71 -9.64
N PHE A 29 3.24 2.77 -8.93
CA PHE A 29 1.95 3.42 -9.08
C PHE A 29 1.79 4.03 -10.48
N ASP A 30 2.74 4.85 -10.92
CA ASP A 30 2.73 5.56 -12.22
C ASP A 30 2.77 4.58 -13.41
N SER A 31 3.42 3.43 -13.24
CA SER A 31 3.48 2.38 -14.27
C SER A 31 2.17 1.58 -14.40
N GLY A 32 1.14 1.87 -13.59
CA GLY A 32 -0.12 1.14 -13.61
C GLY A 32 0.02 -0.33 -13.18
N HIS A 33 1.03 -0.67 -12.39
CA HIS A 33 1.29 -2.06 -11.97
C HIS A 33 0.33 -2.58 -10.89
N ILE A 34 -0.55 -1.73 -10.35
CA ILE A 34 -1.63 -2.15 -9.46
C ILE A 34 -2.74 -2.74 -10.34
N VAL A 35 -2.85 -4.07 -10.37
CA VAL A 35 -3.83 -4.78 -11.18
C VAL A 35 -5.23 -4.60 -10.61
N CYS A 36 -5.36 -4.73 -9.29
CA CYS A 36 -6.62 -4.58 -8.58
C CYS A 36 -6.36 -4.19 -7.13
N ILE A 37 -7.24 -3.36 -6.58
CA ILE A 37 -7.32 -3.03 -5.16
C ILE A 37 -8.78 -2.92 -4.77
N GLY A 38 -9.17 -3.56 -3.68
CA GLY A 38 -10.56 -3.63 -3.25
C GLY A 38 -10.73 -3.63 -1.74
N TYR A 39 -11.89 -3.16 -1.28
CA TYR A 39 -12.26 -3.20 0.12
C TYR A 39 -12.88 -4.55 0.47
N ASN A 40 -12.27 -5.26 1.41
CA ASN A 40 -12.86 -6.45 2.02
C ASN A 40 -13.79 -6.06 3.17
N GLN A 41 -13.46 -4.98 3.88
CA GLN A 41 -14.26 -4.48 5.00
C GLN A 41 -14.06 -2.97 5.16
N LYS A 42 -15.15 -2.25 5.46
CA LYS A 42 -15.14 -0.81 5.71
C LYS A 42 -15.94 -0.52 6.97
N THR A 43 -15.26 -0.09 8.02
CA THR A 43 -15.86 0.30 9.29
C THR A 43 -15.51 1.76 9.58
N PRO A 44 -16.11 2.37 10.62
CA PRO A 44 -15.72 3.71 11.07
C PRO A 44 -14.28 3.78 11.57
N ASP A 45 -13.73 2.67 12.08
CA ASP A 45 -12.42 2.63 12.75
C ASP A 45 -11.30 2.18 11.81
N TYR A 46 -11.60 1.35 10.81
CA TYR A 46 -10.60 0.84 9.88
C TYR A 46 -11.16 0.42 8.51
N LEU A 47 -10.25 0.33 7.55
CA LEU A 47 -10.40 -0.28 6.25
C LEU A 47 -9.59 -1.57 6.21
N ARG A 48 -10.17 -2.63 5.65
CA ARG A 48 -9.43 -3.83 5.26
C ARG A 48 -9.48 -3.93 3.75
N LEU A 49 -8.31 -4.03 3.12
CA LEU A 49 -8.16 -4.11 1.68
C LEU A 49 -7.33 -5.32 1.28
N ALA A 50 -7.61 -5.83 0.08
CA ALA A 50 -6.73 -6.72 -0.65
C ALA A 50 -6.29 -6.04 -1.94
N ALA A 51 -5.05 -6.30 -2.37
CA ALA A 51 -4.55 -5.80 -3.64
C ALA A 51 -3.61 -6.80 -4.33
N TYR A 52 -3.53 -6.70 -5.65
CA TYR A 52 -2.61 -7.45 -6.49
C TYR A 52 -1.74 -6.48 -7.30
N VAL A 53 -0.42 -6.60 -7.16
CA VAL A 53 0.55 -5.68 -7.79
C VAL A 53 1.59 -6.47 -8.56
N LEU A 54 1.79 -6.15 -9.84
CA LEU A 54 2.75 -6.83 -10.71
C LEU A 54 4.18 -6.74 -10.16
N GLN A 55 4.98 -7.76 -10.42
CA GLN A 55 6.40 -7.75 -10.07
C GLN A 55 7.15 -6.89 -11.09
N SER A 56 7.82 -5.82 -10.65
CA SER A 56 8.45 -4.88 -11.61
C SER A 56 9.53 -5.53 -12.49
N SER A 57 10.20 -6.58 -12.01
CA SER A 57 11.24 -7.30 -12.76
C SER A 57 10.70 -8.43 -13.64
N HIS A 58 9.53 -8.98 -13.28
CA HIS A 58 8.91 -10.11 -13.98
C HIS A 58 7.40 -9.87 -14.03
N PRO A 59 6.93 -8.89 -14.81
CA PRO A 59 5.52 -8.47 -14.81
C PRO A 59 4.55 -9.55 -15.31
N SER A 60 5.07 -10.57 -15.99
CA SER A 60 4.30 -11.74 -16.44
C SER A 60 4.10 -12.81 -15.36
N ASP A 61 4.83 -12.73 -14.25
CA ASP A 61 4.68 -13.67 -13.14
C ASP A 61 3.45 -13.33 -12.29
N ILE A 62 3.10 -14.24 -11.37
CA ILE A 62 2.00 -14.03 -10.43
C ILE A 62 2.22 -12.71 -9.68
N PRO A 63 1.23 -11.79 -9.68
CA PRO A 63 1.32 -10.54 -8.95
C PRO A 63 1.55 -10.78 -7.45
N HIS A 64 2.23 -9.85 -6.80
CA HIS A 64 2.29 -9.85 -5.35
C HIS A 64 0.90 -9.57 -4.78
N GLU A 65 0.52 -10.37 -3.79
CA GLU A 65 -0.70 -10.20 -3.02
C GLU A 65 -0.40 -9.33 -1.80
N LEU A 66 -1.31 -8.40 -1.51
CA LEU A 66 -1.22 -7.51 -0.38
C LEU A 66 -2.48 -7.59 0.47
N GLU A 67 -2.27 -7.57 1.79
CA GLU A 67 -3.32 -7.42 2.79
C GLU A 67 -3.05 -6.15 3.60
N LEU A 68 -3.98 -5.21 3.56
CA LEU A 68 -3.84 -3.91 4.20
C LEU A 68 -4.96 -3.73 5.23
N LYS A 69 -4.61 -3.49 6.49
CA LYS A 69 -5.54 -2.99 7.52
C LYS A 69 -5.10 -1.59 7.92
N ILE A 70 -5.91 -0.61 7.56
CA ILE A 70 -5.62 0.82 7.69
C ILE A 70 -6.63 1.44 8.65
N GLY A 71 -6.15 2.11 9.70
CA GLY A 71 -6.98 2.90 10.62
C GLY A 71 -6.60 4.37 10.57
N THR A 72 -7.17 5.18 11.47
CA THR A 72 -6.84 6.61 11.60
C THR A 72 -5.42 6.87 12.08
N ASP A 73 -4.84 5.97 12.90
CA ASP A 73 -3.46 6.04 13.37
C ASP A 73 -2.55 5.13 12.52
N TYR A 74 -1.61 5.72 11.79
CA TYR A 74 -0.68 5.00 10.91
C TYR A 74 0.19 3.99 11.66
N ARG A 75 0.46 4.23 12.95
CA ARG A 75 1.26 3.35 13.81
C ARG A 75 0.57 2.01 14.08
N LYS A 76 -0.74 1.93 13.84
CA LYS A 76 -1.56 0.72 14.00
C LYS A 76 -1.86 0.01 12.67
N TRP A 77 -1.31 0.51 11.56
CA TRP A 77 -1.51 -0.13 10.26
C TRP A 77 -0.85 -1.50 10.25
N LEU A 78 -1.58 -2.50 9.74
CA LEU A 78 -1.05 -3.84 9.51
C LEU A 78 -1.02 -4.06 8.01
N LEU A 79 0.17 -3.96 7.43
CA LEU A 79 0.39 -4.01 5.98
C LEU A 79 1.30 -5.20 5.67
N LYS A 80 0.83 -6.08 4.79
CA LYS A 80 1.58 -7.26 4.36
C LYS A 80 1.63 -7.31 2.85
N CYS A 81 2.75 -7.80 2.33
CA CYS A 81 2.94 -8.09 0.92
C CYS A 81 3.61 -9.45 0.77
N SER A 82 3.19 -10.24 -0.22
CA SER A 82 3.78 -11.55 -0.49
C SER A 82 5.19 -11.47 -1.12
N CYS A 83 5.70 -10.27 -1.40
CA CYS A 83 7.07 -10.11 -1.90
C CYS A 83 8.10 -10.46 -0.83
N LYS A 84 9.34 -10.74 -1.25
CA LYS A 84 10.45 -11.12 -0.35
C LYS A 84 10.71 -10.11 0.78
N ALA A 85 10.43 -8.82 0.55
CA ALA A 85 10.59 -7.78 1.58
C ALA A 85 9.50 -7.83 2.67
N GLY A 86 8.34 -8.41 2.37
CA GLY A 86 7.33 -8.84 3.34
C GLY A 86 6.53 -7.73 4.03
N THR A 87 7.18 -6.85 4.79
CA THR A 87 6.47 -6.07 5.85
C THR A 87 7.12 -4.73 6.25
N ALA A 88 8.17 -4.25 5.58
CA ALA A 88 8.96 -3.12 6.08
C ALA A 88 9.05 -1.90 5.14
N ARG A 89 7.97 -1.51 4.44
CA ARG A 89 7.93 -0.44 3.41
C ARG A 89 8.43 -0.91 2.03
N CYS A 90 7.92 -2.04 1.54
CA CYS A 90 8.17 -2.42 0.16
C CYS A 90 7.46 -1.45 -0.80
N LYS A 91 8.02 -1.29 -2.01
CA LYS A 91 7.44 -0.43 -3.06
C LYS A 91 5.99 -0.75 -3.40
N HIS A 92 5.57 -2.02 -3.31
CA HIS A 92 4.18 -2.41 -3.61
C HIS A 92 3.19 -1.88 -2.56
N ILE A 93 3.54 -1.94 -1.27
CA ILE A 93 2.72 -1.36 -0.20
C ILE A 93 2.61 0.15 -0.40
N VAL A 94 3.73 0.82 -0.66
CA VAL A 94 3.74 2.27 -0.88
C VAL A 94 2.90 2.66 -2.09
N ALA A 95 2.97 1.92 -3.20
CA ALA A 95 2.13 2.15 -4.38
C ALA A 95 0.64 2.07 -4.05
N CYS A 96 0.21 1.05 -3.28
CA CYS A 96 -1.18 0.92 -2.85
C CYS A 96 -1.60 2.04 -1.89
N LEU A 97 -0.72 2.49 -0.99
CA LEU A 97 -1.02 3.64 -0.12
C LEU A 97 -1.18 4.93 -0.93
N LEU A 98 -0.31 5.16 -1.93
CA LEU A 98 -0.42 6.32 -2.83
C LEU A 98 -1.72 6.29 -3.64
N HIS A 99 -2.15 5.12 -4.10
CA HIS A 99 -3.46 4.95 -4.76
C HIS A 99 -4.64 5.32 -3.86
N LEU A 100 -4.53 5.10 -2.54
CA LEU A 100 -5.57 5.45 -1.57
C LEU A 100 -5.52 6.91 -1.10
N CYS A 101 -4.44 7.63 -1.41
CA CYS A 101 -4.26 9.05 -1.08
C CYS A 101 -4.89 10.01 -2.11
N GLN A 102 -5.26 9.50 -3.29
CA GLN A 102 -5.86 10.26 -4.37
C GLN A 102 -7.39 10.20 -4.28
#